data_AF-A0A7N0VMM4-F1
#
_entry.id   AF-A0A7N0VMM4-F1
#
_cell.length_a   1.000
_cell.length_b   1.000
_cell.length_c   1.000
_cell.angle_alpha   90.00
_cell.angle_beta   90.00
_cell.angle_gamma   90.00
#
_symmetry.space_group_name_H-M   'P 1'
#
loop_
_entity.id
_entity.type
_entity.pdbx_description
1 polymer ?
#
loop_
_entity_poly.entity_id
_entity_poly.type
_entity_poly.pdbx_seq_one_letter_code
_entity_poly.pdbx_strand_id
1 'polypeptide(L)'
;MAEMYNISYLIHNTPFNVVSMDSEYPGVIYGSSDMQYRNPLAQYWLMKANIDLLGLIQVGFTLSDSTGNLATLGPQRTIVAWEFAISDFDERIHPHNPESISMLKSRGLNFEFHRVEGIPSYDFARAMLDIGLVGGANEVHCVTFHDAYDFGYLIKALTRSTPPDSLQDFLNLVRLYFGEHVYDVKYMIKPFSYLFGGLEVIAARIRVCRV
;
A
#
# COMPACT_ATOMS: atom_id res chain seq x y z
N MET A 1 3.65 -18.01 1.83
CA MET A 1 3.98 -18.37 3.23
C MET A 1 5.48 -18.25 3.54
N ALA A 2 6.39 -18.87 2.77
CA ALA A 2 7.85 -18.74 3.01
C ALA A 2 8.32 -17.27 3.13
N GLU A 3 7.88 -16.41 2.22
CA GLU A 3 8.25 -14.99 2.25
C GLU A 3 7.70 -14.23 3.46
N MET A 4 6.50 -14.58 3.95
CA MET A 4 5.96 -13.98 5.17
C MET A 4 6.81 -14.33 6.39
N TYR A 5 7.42 -15.52 6.44
CA TYR A 5 8.38 -15.86 7.49
C TYR A 5 9.66 -15.04 7.42
N ASN A 6 10.16 -14.73 6.23
CA ASN A 6 11.32 -13.85 6.07
C ASN A 6 11.02 -12.44 6.60
N ILE A 7 9.86 -11.88 6.24
CA ILE A 7 9.40 -10.58 6.74
C ILE A 7 9.23 -10.62 8.26
N SER A 8 8.60 -11.67 8.79
CA SER A 8 8.46 -11.88 10.23
C SER A 8 9.81 -11.88 10.94
N TYR A 9 10.77 -12.67 10.46
CA TYR A 9 12.11 -12.71 11.04
C TYR A 9 12.78 -11.33 11.04
N LEU A 10 12.67 -10.57 9.95
CA LEU A 10 13.24 -9.23 9.86
C LEU A 10 12.62 -8.27 10.90
N ILE A 11 11.30 -8.29 11.04
CA ILE A 11 10.60 -7.40 11.98
C ILE A 11 10.86 -7.78 13.44
N HIS A 12 10.90 -9.09 13.75
CA HIS A 12 10.97 -9.59 15.13
C HIS A 12 12.39 -9.78 15.66
N ASN A 13 13.34 -10.10 14.78
CA ASN A 13 14.67 -10.58 15.19
C ASN A 13 15.81 -9.67 14.70
N THR A 14 15.50 -8.57 14.03
CA THR A 14 16.49 -7.65 13.46
C THR A 14 16.01 -6.19 13.60
N PRO A 15 16.83 -5.17 13.29
CA PRO A 15 16.41 -3.76 13.40
C PRO A 15 15.56 -3.27 12.21
N PHE A 16 15.16 -4.14 11.28
CA PHE A 16 14.44 -3.77 10.05
C PHE A 16 12.92 -3.65 10.28
N ASN A 17 12.49 -2.76 11.18
CA ASN A 17 11.09 -2.55 11.56
C ASN A 17 10.41 -1.34 10.89
N VAL A 18 11.09 -0.68 9.95
CA VAL A 18 10.50 0.35 9.09
C VAL A 18 10.01 -0.30 7.81
N VAL A 19 8.72 -0.21 7.53
CA VAL A 19 8.07 -0.84 6.37
C VAL A 19 7.58 0.24 5.43
N SER A 20 8.21 0.34 4.27
CA SER A 20 7.71 1.13 3.16
C SER A 20 6.72 0.31 2.35
N MET A 21 5.52 0.84 2.10
CA MET A 21 4.46 0.16 1.36
C MET A 21 3.91 1.01 0.22
N ASP A 22 3.47 0.33 -0.83
CA ASP A 22 2.79 0.88 -2.00
C ASP A 22 1.80 -0.17 -2.53
N SER A 23 0.71 0.25 -3.17
CA SER A 23 -0.24 -0.69 -3.76
C SER A 23 -0.66 -0.30 -5.17
N GLU A 24 -0.91 -1.32 -5.99
CA GLU A 24 -1.48 -1.15 -7.32
C GLU A 24 -2.94 -1.55 -7.30
N TYR A 25 -3.77 -0.72 -7.92
CA TYR A 25 -5.23 -0.87 -7.98
C TYR A 25 -5.74 -0.30 -9.32
N PRO A 26 -6.98 -0.64 -9.75
CA PRO A 26 -7.46 -0.36 -11.10
C PRO A 26 -7.86 1.12 -11.33
N GLY A 27 -7.15 2.06 -10.70
CA GLY A 27 -7.38 3.49 -10.77
C GLY A 27 -8.61 3.95 -9.99
N VAL A 28 -9.23 5.02 -10.51
CA VAL A 28 -10.48 5.58 -9.99
C VAL A 28 -11.51 5.65 -11.10
N ILE A 29 -12.76 5.29 -10.78
CA ILE A 29 -13.92 5.35 -11.68
C ILE A 29 -14.89 6.46 -11.28
N TYR A 30 -14.87 6.87 -10.01
CA TYR A 30 -15.52 8.09 -9.54
C TYR A 30 -14.46 9.17 -9.37
N GLY A 31 -14.57 10.24 -10.17
CA GLY A 31 -13.71 11.42 -10.10
C GLY A 31 -14.28 12.52 -9.20
N SER A 32 -13.42 13.43 -8.75
CA SER A 32 -13.82 14.60 -7.98
C SER A 32 -13.91 15.85 -8.86
N SER A 33 -14.80 16.77 -8.49
CA SER A 33 -14.70 18.17 -8.94
C SER A 33 -13.66 18.93 -8.10
N ASP A 34 -13.13 20.06 -8.62
CA ASP A 34 -12.08 20.86 -7.97
C ASP A 34 -12.40 21.26 -6.52
N MET A 35 -13.70 21.45 -6.19
CA MET A 35 -14.10 21.83 -4.83
C MET A 35 -14.01 20.68 -3.81
N GLN A 36 -14.10 19.43 -4.25
CA GLN A 36 -14.01 18.26 -3.36
C GLN A 36 -12.57 18.02 -2.87
N TYR A 37 -11.55 18.49 -3.60
CA TYR A 37 -10.15 18.35 -3.21
C TYR A 37 -9.75 19.11 -1.94
N ARG A 38 -10.58 20.05 -1.45
CA ARG A 38 -10.25 20.83 -0.23
C ARG A 38 -10.97 20.35 1.02
N ASN A 39 -11.89 19.40 0.91
CA ASN A 39 -12.66 18.89 2.04
C ASN A 39 -12.26 17.43 2.34
N PRO A 40 -11.60 17.14 3.49
CA PRO A 40 -11.20 15.79 3.87
C PRO A 40 -12.35 14.77 3.90
N LEU A 41 -13.55 15.17 4.32
CA LEU A 41 -14.72 14.29 4.33
C LEU A 41 -15.18 13.94 2.91
N ALA A 42 -15.16 14.91 1.99
CA ALA A 42 -15.51 14.67 0.60
C ALA A 42 -14.47 13.77 -0.09
N GLN A 43 -13.19 13.97 0.20
CA GLN A 43 -12.10 13.10 -0.28
C GLN A 43 -12.27 11.67 0.23
N TYR A 44 -12.59 11.52 1.52
CA TYR A 44 -12.84 10.21 2.11
C TYR A 44 -14.01 9.48 1.44
N TRP A 45 -15.15 10.15 1.26
CA TRP A 45 -16.30 9.52 0.60
C TRP A 45 -16.02 9.15 -0.85
N LEU A 46 -15.26 9.95 -1.59
CA LEU A 46 -14.85 9.63 -2.94
C LEU A 46 -13.93 8.40 -2.98
N MET A 47 -12.94 8.37 -2.08
CA MET A 47 -12.04 7.23 -1.92
C MET A 47 -12.84 5.97 -1.59
N LYS A 48 -13.73 6.04 -0.59
CA LYS A 48 -14.62 4.95 -0.20
C LYS A 48 -15.45 4.45 -1.39
N ALA A 49 -16.11 5.34 -2.13
CA ALA A 49 -16.94 4.96 -3.26
C ALA A 49 -16.16 4.18 -4.35
N ASN A 50 -14.89 4.54 -4.57
CA ASN A 50 -14.02 3.77 -5.47
C ASN A 50 -13.63 2.42 -4.84
N ILE A 51 -13.17 2.41 -3.59
CA ILE A 51 -12.71 1.20 -2.89
C ILE A 51 -13.82 0.17 -2.71
N ASP A 52 -15.08 0.60 -2.53
CA ASP A 52 -16.22 -0.30 -2.39
C ASP A 52 -16.39 -1.19 -3.62
N LEU A 53 -16.18 -0.64 -4.81
CA LEU A 53 -16.39 -1.33 -6.10
C LEU A 53 -15.13 -1.93 -6.70
N LEU A 54 -13.97 -1.39 -6.38
CA LEU A 54 -12.69 -1.78 -6.98
C LEU A 54 -11.95 -2.79 -6.09
N GLY A 55 -11.01 -3.51 -6.70
CA GLY A 55 -10.19 -4.53 -6.05
C GLY A 55 -8.72 -4.15 -6.02
N LEU A 56 -8.01 -4.60 -4.98
CA LEU A 56 -6.57 -4.51 -4.87
C LEU A 56 -5.92 -5.45 -5.90
N ILE A 57 -4.83 -5.02 -6.54
CA ILE A 57 -4.12 -5.82 -7.54
C ILE A 57 -2.75 -6.28 -7.00
N GLN A 58 -1.94 -5.38 -6.46
CA GLN A 58 -0.62 -5.72 -5.94
C GLN A 58 -0.31 -4.94 -4.68
N VAL A 59 0.48 -5.51 -3.77
CA VAL A 59 1.04 -4.80 -2.62
C VAL A 59 2.55 -4.99 -2.59
N GLY A 60 3.28 -3.89 -2.53
CA GLY A 60 4.73 -3.86 -2.39
C GLY A 60 5.16 -3.58 -0.95
N PHE A 61 6.17 -4.30 -0.46
CA PHE A 61 6.84 -3.99 0.80
C PHE A 61 8.35 -3.90 0.61
N THR A 62 8.96 -2.92 1.26
CA THR A 62 10.41 -2.83 1.45
C THR A 62 10.70 -2.53 2.92
N LEU A 63 11.62 -3.29 3.51
CA LEU A 63 11.98 -3.14 4.92
C LEU A 63 13.31 -2.40 5.06
N SER A 64 13.39 -1.47 6.00
CA SER A 64 14.61 -0.78 6.37
C SER A 64 14.76 -0.66 7.89
N ASP A 65 15.98 -0.34 8.33
CA ASP A 65 16.21 0.09 9.70
C ASP A 65 15.88 1.58 9.87
N SER A 66 15.97 2.08 11.10
CA SER A 66 15.70 3.48 11.44
C SER A 66 16.69 4.49 10.82
N THR A 67 17.80 4.01 10.24
CA THR A 67 18.79 4.83 9.53
C THR A 67 18.64 4.77 8.02
N GLY A 68 17.70 3.96 7.52
CA GLY A 68 17.41 3.80 6.09
C GLY A 68 18.24 2.72 5.40
N ASN A 69 18.94 1.85 6.13
CA ASN A 69 19.59 0.70 5.49
C ASN A 69 18.52 -0.35 5.14
N LEU A 70 18.56 -0.85 3.90
CA LEU A 70 17.60 -1.85 3.41
C LEU A 70 17.89 -3.23 4.00
N ALA A 71 16.83 -3.97 4.29
CA ALA A 71 16.92 -5.36 4.68
C ALA A 71 17.60 -6.19 3.60
N THR A 72 18.45 -7.13 4.03
CA THR A 72 19.13 -8.05 3.15
C THR A 72 18.92 -9.49 3.59
N LEU A 73 18.80 -10.40 2.63
CA LEU A 73 18.60 -11.83 2.89
C LEU A 73 19.69 -12.69 2.25
N GLY A 74 19.90 -13.86 2.84
CA GLY A 74 20.82 -14.88 2.36
C GLY A 74 22.31 -14.56 2.55
N PRO A 75 23.21 -15.50 2.18
CA PRO A 75 24.65 -15.37 2.37
C PRO A 75 25.26 -14.19 1.62
N GLN A 76 24.68 -13.84 0.47
CA GLN A 76 25.14 -12.75 -0.39
C GLN A 76 24.60 -11.38 0.04
N ARG A 77 23.78 -11.30 1.10
CA ARG A 77 23.14 -10.06 1.57
C ARG A 77 22.43 -9.31 0.44
N THR A 78 21.59 -10.02 -0.29
CA THR A 78 20.81 -9.43 -1.39
C THR A 78 19.72 -8.53 -0.81
N ILE A 79 19.60 -7.31 -1.31
CA ILE A 79 18.48 -6.41 -0.98
C ILE A 79 17.19 -7.03 -1.51
N VAL A 80 16.15 -7.03 -0.69
CA VAL A 80 14.86 -7.63 -1.05
C VAL A 80 13.75 -6.60 -0.93
N ALA A 81 12.92 -6.56 -1.97
CA ALA A 81 11.58 -6.00 -1.93
C ALA A 81 10.60 -7.12 -2.27
N TRP A 82 9.43 -7.10 -1.64
CA TRP A 82 8.37 -8.07 -1.89
C TRP A 82 7.26 -7.42 -2.69
N GLU A 83 6.77 -8.12 -3.71
CA GLU A 83 5.59 -7.75 -4.45
C GLU A 83 4.59 -8.92 -4.38
N PHE A 84 3.45 -8.68 -3.75
CA PHE A 84 2.40 -9.68 -3.57
C PHE A 84 1.30 -9.44 -4.59
N ALA A 85 1.18 -10.35 -5.55
CA ALA A 85 0.08 -10.40 -6.49
C ALA A 85 -1.22 -10.81 -5.77
N ILE A 86 -2.28 -10.04 -5.96
CA ILE A 86 -3.60 -10.27 -5.36
C ILE A 86 -4.58 -10.77 -6.44
N SER A 87 -5.36 -11.81 -6.12
CA SER A 87 -6.24 -12.49 -7.08
C SER A 87 -7.66 -11.92 -7.21
N ASP A 88 -8.01 -10.95 -6.37
CA ASP A 88 -9.39 -10.46 -6.24
C ASP A 88 -9.87 -9.63 -7.45
N PHE A 89 -8.95 -9.19 -8.31
CA PHE A 89 -9.26 -8.38 -9.49
C PHE A 89 -9.21 -9.20 -10.79
N ASP A 90 -10.28 -9.10 -11.60
CA ASP A 90 -10.36 -9.67 -12.94
C ASP A 90 -10.84 -8.59 -13.92
N GLU A 91 -9.93 -8.12 -14.77
CA GLU A 91 -10.19 -7.04 -15.73
C GLU A 91 -11.31 -7.34 -16.73
N ARG A 92 -11.67 -8.62 -16.90
CA ARG A 92 -12.70 -9.04 -17.86
C ARG A 92 -14.11 -8.74 -17.36
N ILE A 93 -14.28 -8.66 -16.05
CA ILE A 93 -15.61 -8.59 -15.41
C ILE A 93 -15.72 -7.48 -14.36
N HIS A 94 -14.62 -7.04 -13.76
CA HIS A 94 -14.65 -6.02 -12.70
C HIS A 94 -14.54 -4.61 -13.28
N PRO A 95 -15.27 -3.62 -12.70
CA PRO A 95 -15.08 -2.22 -13.04
C PRO A 95 -13.64 -1.78 -12.85
N HIS A 96 -13.16 -0.91 -13.73
CA HIS A 96 -11.80 -0.37 -13.67
C HIS A 96 -11.68 0.88 -14.53
N ASN A 97 -10.60 1.64 -14.33
CA ASN A 97 -10.16 2.67 -15.25
C ASN A 97 -9.27 2.03 -16.35
N PRO A 98 -9.68 2.06 -17.63
CA PRO A 98 -8.92 1.43 -18.72
C PRO A 98 -7.51 2.02 -18.91
N GLU A 99 -7.31 3.31 -18.65
CA GLU A 99 -6.00 3.96 -18.75
C GLU A 99 -5.06 3.43 -17.66
N SER A 100 -5.56 3.28 -16.43
CA SER A 100 -4.81 2.68 -15.32
C SER A 100 -4.41 1.23 -15.64
N ILE A 101 -5.34 0.41 -16.16
CA ILE A 101 -5.02 -0.97 -16.57
C ILE A 101 -4.00 -0.99 -17.69
N SER A 102 -4.14 -0.15 -18.72
CA SER A 102 -3.18 -0.06 -19.82
C SER A 102 -1.77 0.35 -19.33
N MET A 103 -1.70 1.27 -18.36
CA MET A 103 -0.44 1.69 -17.74
C MET A 103 0.19 0.56 -16.93
N LEU A 104 -0.59 -0.18 -16.15
CA LEU A 104 -0.08 -1.33 -15.39
C LEU A 104 0.46 -2.42 -16.32
N LYS A 105 -0.26 -2.73 -17.42
CA LYS A 105 0.23 -3.65 -18.44
C LYS A 105 1.53 -3.19 -19.09
N SER A 106 1.66 -1.89 -19.39
CA SER A 106 2.89 -1.36 -20.00
C SER A 106 4.10 -1.40 -19.05
N ARG A 107 3.85 -1.44 -17.73
CA ARG A 107 4.86 -1.67 -16.69
C ARG A 107 5.16 -3.14 -16.41
N GLY A 108 4.55 -4.06 -17.17
CA GLY A 108 4.83 -5.50 -17.10
C GLY A 108 3.89 -6.29 -16.21
N LEU A 109 2.81 -5.68 -15.69
CA LEU A 109 1.86 -6.39 -14.84
C LEU A 109 1.08 -7.46 -15.64
N ASN A 110 1.15 -8.71 -15.18
CA ASN A 110 0.43 -9.84 -15.79
C ASN A 110 -0.85 -10.13 -15.00
N PHE A 111 -1.98 -9.61 -15.49
CA PHE A 111 -3.30 -9.80 -14.86
C PHE A 111 -3.77 -11.26 -14.86
N GLU A 112 -3.41 -12.05 -15.87
CA GLU A 112 -3.77 -13.47 -15.89
C GLU A 112 -3.01 -14.25 -14.81
N PHE A 113 -1.73 -13.93 -14.60
CA PHE A 113 -0.96 -14.47 -13.48
C PHE A 113 -1.58 -14.07 -12.13
N HIS A 114 -1.94 -12.81 -11.93
CA HIS A 114 -2.60 -12.36 -10.70
C HIS A 114 -3.89 -13.13 -10.43
N ARG A 115 -4.70 -13.35 -11.46
CA ARG A 115 -5.98 -14.07 -11.33
C ARG A 115 -5.81 -15.55 -11.01
N VAL A 116 -4.79 -16.21 -11.54
CA VAL A 116 -4.59 -17.67 -11.44
C VAL A 116 -3.71 -18.04 -10.25
N GLU A 117 -2.63 -17.30 -10.02
CA GLU A 117 -1.56 -17.60 -9.06
C GLU A 117 -1.50 -16.60 -7.90
N GLY A 118 -2.25 -15.49 -7.98
CA GLY A 118 -2.28 -14.48 -6.94
C GLY A 118 -2.93 -14.97 -5.65
N ILE A 119 -2.70 -14.21 -4.59
CA ILE A 119 -3.18 -14.51 -3.24
C ILE A 119 -4.53 -13.81 -3.03
N PRO A 120 -5.55 -14.49 -2.48
CA PRO A 120 -6.78 -13.81 -2.06
C PRO A 120 -6.45 -12.70 -1.06
N SER A 121 -7.02 -11.51 -1.23
CA SER A 121 -6.65 -10.34 -0.39
C SER A 121 -6.85 -10.61 1.10
N TYR A 122 -7.89 -11.37 1.46
CA TYR A 122 -8.16 -11.77 2.83
C TYR A 122 -7.07 -12.69 3.42
N ASP A 123 -6.57 -13.65 2.64
CA ASP A 123 -5.51 -14.56 3.10
C ASP A 123 -4.19 -13.80 3.26
N PHE A 124 -3.91 -12.85 2.36
CA PHE A 124 -2.79 -11.92 2.49
C PHE A 124 -2.90 -11.07 3.77
N ALA A 125 -4.06 -10.45 4.01
CA ALA A 125 -4.31 -9.64 5.20
C ALA A 125 -4.21 -10.45 6.51
N ARG A 126 -4.72 -11.69 6.52
CA ARG A 126 -4.54 -12.61 7.65
C ARG A 126 -3.07 -12.93 7.89
N ALA A 127 -2.30 -13.20 6.84
CA ALA A 127 -0.87 -13.47 6.98
C ALA A 127 -0.11 -12.26 7.54
N MET A 128 -0.48 -11.02 7.17
CA MET A 128 0.11 -9.81 7.76
C MET A 128 -0.18 -9.70 9.27
N LEU A 129 -1.40 -10.03 9.70
CA LEU A 129 -1.77 -10.09 11.11
C LEU A 129 -0.98 -11.17 11.86
N ASP A 130 -0.90 -12.37 11.28
CA ASP A 130 -0.25 -13.53 11.89
C ASP A 130 1.24 -13.29 12.16
N ILE A 131 1.92 -12.56 11.27
CA ILE A 131 3.34 -12.21 11.46
C ILE A 131 3.54 -10.94 12.30
N GLY A 132 2.47 -10.28 12.72
CA GLY A 132 2.53 -9.03 13.48
C GLY A 132 3.06 -7.84 12.68
N LEU A 133 2.92 -7.87 11.35
CA LEU A 133 3.19 -6.70 10.50
C LEU A 133 2.16 -5.60 10.75
N VAL A 134 0.93 -6.01 11.06
CA VAL A 134 -0.20 -5.17 11.47
C VAL A 134 -0.88 -5.78 12.70
N GLY A 135 -1.79 -5.05 13.34
CA GLY A 135 -2.57 -5.49 14.50
C GLY A 135 -1.90 -5.23 15.85
N GLY A 136 -0.87 -4.39 15.90
CA GLY A 136 -0.28 -3.89 17.15
C GLY A 136 0.53 -4.90 17.96
N ALA A 137 0.83 -6.07 17.39
CA ALA A 137 1.70 -7.06 18.04
C ALA A 137 3.16 -6.60 18.15
N ASN A 138 3.58 -5.69 17.26
CA ASN A 138 4.94 -5.15 17.19
C ASN A 138 4.94 -3.64 16.94
N GLU A 139 6.08 -3.00 17.26
CA GLU A 139 6.37 -1.62 16.88
C GLU A 139 6.91 -1.57 15.44
N VAL A 140 5.99 -1.38 14.49
CA VAL A 140 6.30 -1.20 13.06
C VAL A 140 6.08 0.26 12.67
N HIS A 141 7.04 0.84 11.94
CA HIS A 141 6.91 2.18 11.37
C HIS A 141 6.51 2.07 9.90
N CYS A 142 5.29 2.47 9.56
CA CYS A 142 4.79 2.44 8.19
C CYS A 142 5.16 3.73 7.45
N VAL A 143 5.83 3.60 6.32
CA VAL A 143 6.17 4.71 5.41
C VAL A 143 5.42 4.50 4.10
N THR A 144 4.77 5.55 3.62
CA THR A 144 3.87 5.48 2.47
C THR A 144 4.03 6.71 1.59
N PHE A 145 3.39 6.73 0.43
CA PHE A 145 3.34 7.92 -0.42
C PHE A 145 1.92 8.13 -0.96
N HIS A 146 1.23 9.16 -0.47
CA HIS A 146 -0.13 9.51 -0.90
C HIS A 146 -1.13 8.36 -0.68
N ASP A 147 -1.23 7.96 0.58
CA ASP A 147 -1.49 6.59 1.02
C ASP A 147 -2.94 6.23 1.32
N ALA A 148 -3.85 7.18 1.11
CA ALA A 148 -5.25 7.04 1.50
C ALA A 148 -5.88 5.79 0.88
N TYR A 149 -5.63 5.55 -0.42
CA TYR A 149 -6.13 4.36 -1.12
C TYR A 149 -5.45 3.08 -0.64
N ASP A 150 -4.13 3.10 -0.39
CA ASP A 150 -3.40 1.93 0.08
C ASP A 150 -3.99 1.40 1.39
N PHE A 151 -4.17 2.30 2.38
CA PHE A 151 -4.81 1.93 3.63
C PHE A 151 -6.26 1.53 3.43
N GLY A 152 -7.01 2.21 2.57
CA GLY A 152 -8.40 1.86 2.33
C GLY A 152 -8.57 0.42 1.79
N TYR A 153 -7.73 -0.01 0.84
CA TYR A 153 -7.74 -1.38 0.33
C TYR A 153 -7.27 -2.39 1.36
N LEU A 154 -6.21 -2.10 2.12
CA LEU A 154 -5.74 -3.01 3.16
C LEU A 154 -6.75 -3.14 4.30
N ILE A 155 -7.43 -2.06 4.70
CA ILE A 155 -8.53 -2.11 5.68
C ILE A 155 -9.70 -2.94 5.13
N LYS A 156 -10.05 -2.78 3.85
CA LYS A 156 -11.06 -3.64 3.20
C LYS A 156 -10.68 -5.12 3.27
N ALA A 157 -9.42 -5.45 3.00
CA ALA A 157 -8.91 -6.82 3.08
C ALA A 157 -8.90 -7.37 4.53
N LEU A 158 -8.43 -6.57 5.50
CA LEU A 158 -8.34 -6.93 6.93
C LEU A 158 -9.71 -7.14 7.56
N THR A 159 -10.68 -6.28 7.23
CA THR A 159 -12.03 -6.33 7.81
C THR A 159 -13.00 -7.21 7.04
N ARG A 160 -12.64 -7.61 5.81
CA ARG A 160 -13.52 -8.28 4.84
C ARG A 160 -14.82 -7.50 4.56
N SER A 161 -14.78 -6.19 4.74
CA SER A 161 -15.92 -5.31 4.59
C SER A 161 -15.48 -4.03 3.88
N THR A 162 -16.42 -3.33 3.27
CA THR A 162 -16.18 -1.96 2.81
C THR A 162 -15.74 -1.09 3.99
N PRO A 163 -14.88 -0.06 3.76
CA PRO A 163 -14.54 0.91 4.79
C PRO A 163 -15.79 1.52 5.47
N PRO A 164 -15.71 2.02 6.72
CA PRO A 164 -16.84 2.62 7.41
C PRO A 164 -17.41 3.87 6.70
N ASP A 165 -18.64 4.28 6.96
CA ASP A 165 -19.16 5.54 6.39
C ASP A 165 -18.57 6.80 7.07
N SER A 166 -18.12 6.64 8.31
CA SER A 166 -17.46 7.67 9.11
C SER A 166 -15.96 7.69 8.85
N LEU A 167 -15.42 8.86 8.48
CA LEU A 167 -13.98 9.07 8.39
C LEU A 167 -13.30 8.79 9.74
N GLN A 168 -13.93 9.14 10.87
CA GLN A 168 -13.35 8.89 12.18
C GLN A 168 -13.21 7.40 12.46
N ASP A 169 -14.22 6.59 12.10
CA ASP A 169 -14.18 5.15 12.30
C ASP A 169 -13.14 4.49 11.39
N PHE A 170 -13.01 4.99 10.15
CA PHE A 170 -11.91 4.58 9.27
C PHE A 170 -10.54 4.88 9.87
N LEU A 171 -10.31 6.09 10.36
CA LEU A 171 -9.05 6.46 11.01
C LEU A 171 -8.78 5.63 12.28
N ASN A 172 -9.83 5.25 13.02
CA ASN A 172 -9.70 4.35 14.16
C ASN A 172 -9.25 2.95 13.72
N LEU A 173 -9.76 2.44 12.59
CA LEU A 173 -9.29 1.18 12.02
C LEU A 173 -7.85 1.27 11.53
N VAL A 174 -7.46 2.36 10.87
CA VAL A 174 -6.07 2.58 10.46
C VAL A 174 -5.15 2.54 11.67
N ARG A 175 -5.47 3.26 12.75
CA ARG A 175 -4.69 3.22 14.01
C ARG A 175 -4.67 1.83 14.64
N LEU A 176 -5.79 1.12 14.64
CA LEU A 176 -5.90 -0.21 15.21
C LEU A 176 -4.97 -1.21 14.51
N TYR A 177 -4.91 -1.18 13.18
CA TYR A 177 -4.14 -2.14 12.41
C TYR A 177 -2.69 -1.68 12.15
N PHE A 178 -2.44 -0.41 11.87
CA PHE A 178 -1.12 0.09 11.47
C PHE A 178 -0.40 0.87 12.57
N GLY A 179 -1.05 1.07 13.73
CA GLY A 179 -0.48 1.78 14.87
C GLY A 179 -0.43 3.29 14.69
N GLU A 180 0.35 3.95 15.54
CA GLU A 180 0.51 5.42 15.55
C GLU A 180 1.71 5.90 14.70
N HIS A 181 2.56 4.98 14.24
CA HIS A 181 3.79 5.29 13.50
C HIS A 181 3.60 5.21 11.99
N VAL A 182 2.70 6.04 11.46
CA VAL A 182 2.40 6.14 10.03
C VAL A 182 2.95 7.46 9.46
N TYR A 183 3.73 7.36 8.39
CA TYR A 183 4.44 8.47 7.76
C TYR A 183 4.12 8.56 6.27
N ASP A 184 3.18 9.42 5.88
CA ASP A 184 2.94 9.75 4.48
C ASP A 184 4.00 10.76 3.99
N VAL A 185 4.92 10.30 3.16
CA VAL A 185 5.96 11.14 2.55
C VAL A 185 5.36 12.30 1.79
N LYS A 186 4.22 12.11 1.10
CA LYS A 186 3.53 13.18 0.36
C LYS A 186 3.02 14.27 1.29
N TYR A 187 2.58 13.91 2.49
CA TYR A 187 2.21 14.86 3.53
C TYR A 187 3.45 15.55 4.13
N MET A 188 4.48 14.79 4.46
CA MET A 188 5.71 15.30 5.10
C MET A 188 6.47 16.31 4.25
N ILE A 189 6.40 16.20 2.92
CA ILE A 189 7.10 17.13 2.03
C ILE A 189 6.37 18.47 1.82
N LYS A 190 5.13 18.63 2.31
CA LYS A 190 4.34 19.86 2.11
C LYS A 190 5.06 21.17 2.49
N PRO A 191 5.90 21.22 3.55
CA PRO A 191 6.66 22.42 3.89
C PRO A 191 7.73 22.80 2.85
N PHE A 192 8.13 21.88 1.97
CA PHE A 192 9.20 22.08 0.99
C PHE A 192 8.59 22.46 -0.37
N SER A 193 8.55 23.75 -0.67
CA SER A 193 7.92 24.30 -1.90
C SER A 193 8.51 23.76 -3.22
N TYR A 194 9.74 23.25 -3.20
CA TYR A 194 10.41 22.65 -4.37
C TYR A 194 10.11 21.15 -4.56
N LEU A 195 9.44 20.48 -3.60
CA LEU A 195 9.07 19.07 -3.65
C LEU A 195 7.56 18.91 -3.91
N PHE A 196 7.19 18.73 -5.19
CA PHE A 196 5.81 18.54 -5.64
C PHE A 196 5.69 17.50 -6.76
N GLY A 197 4.48 17.06 -7.10
CA GLY A 197 4.26 16.03 -8.13
C GLY A 197 4.30 14.59 -7.59
N GLY A 198 4.39 13.61 -8.49
CA GLY A 198 4.42 12.19 -8.14
C GLY A 198 5.76 11.72 -7.58
N LEU A 199 5.80 10.50 -7.06
CA LEU A 199 6.96 9.91 -6.38
C LEU A 199 8.21 9.92 -7.25
N GLU A 200 8.11 9.54 -8.53
CA GLU A 200 9.23 9.55 -9.48
C GLU A 200 9.82 10.95 -9.69
N VAL A 201 8.97 11.98 -9.78
CA VAL A 201 9.40 13.38 -9.94
C VAL A 201 10.13 13.85 -8.69
N ILE A 202 9.63 13.48 -7.52
CA ILE A 202 10.26 13.83 -6.24
C ILE A 202 11.61 13.13 -6.11
N ALA A 203 11.68 11.82 -6.35
CA ALA A 203 12.90 11.03 -6.34
C ALA A 203 13.99 11.62 -7.25
N ALA A 204 13.62 12.03 -8.47
CA ALA A 204 14.53 12.69 -9.40
C ALA A 204 15.09 14.02 -8.83
N ARG A 205 14.28 14.82 -8.15
CA ARG A 205 14.72 16.09 -7.56
C ARG A 205 15.69 15.90 -6.38
N ILE A 206 15.46 14.87 -5.58
CA ILE A 206 16.36 14.52 -4.45
C ILE A 206 17.47 13.55 -4.87
N ARG A 207 17.58 13.24 -6.16
CA ARG A 207 18.62 12.38 -6.77
C ARG A 207 18.65 10.96 -6.20
N VAL A 208 17.48 10.44 -5.86
CA VAL A 208 17.29 9.03 -5.50
C VAL A 208 17.06 8.23 -6.78
N CYS A 209 17.87 7.20 -6.99
CA CYS A 209 17.70 6.26 -8.10
C CYS A 209 16.69 5.19 -7.72
N ARG A 210 15.90 4.73 -8.70
CA ARG A 210 15.10 3.51 -8.54
C ARG A 210 16.07 2.34 -8.42
N VAL A 211 15.89 1.53 -7.38
CA VAL A 211 16.69 0.33 -7.08
C VAL A 211 16.01 -0.88 -7.71
#